data_AF-A0A483JH07-F1
#
_entry.id   AF-A0A483JH07-F1
#
_cell.length_a   1.000
_cell.length_b   1.000
_cell.length_c   1.000
_cell.angle_alpha   90.00
_cell.angle_beta   90.00
_cell.angle_gamma   90.00
#
_symmetry.space_group_name_H-M   'P 1'
#
loop_
_entity.id
_entity.type
_entity.pdbx_description
1 polymer ?
#
loop_
_entity_poly.entity_id
_entity_poly.type
_entity_poly.pdbx_seq_one_letter_code
_entity_poly.pdbx_strand_id
1 'polypeptide(L)' 'MWFQLRDGVLTGAVTLNHGREIRTLRKLIQSGQAVNAETLCDESVPLKTR' A
#
# COMPACT_ATOMS: atom_id res chain seq x y z
N MET A 1 -4.99 3.43 -7.58
CA MET A 1 -5.34 2.57 -6.43
C MET A 1 -5.92 3.45 -5.33
N TRP A 2 -6.73 2.90 -4.42
CA TRP A 2 -7.17 3.62 -3.21
C TRP A 2 -6.57 2.97 -1.97
N PHE A 3 -6.14 3.79 -1.01
CA PHE A 3 -5.51 3.35 0.24
C PHE A 3 -6.27 3.91 1.44
N GLN A 4 -6.49 3.07 2.45
CA GLN A 4 -7.00 3.50 3.74
C GLN A 4 -5.84 3.53 4.74
N LEU A 5 -5.58 4.72 5.29
CA LEU A 5 -4.59 4.94 6.33
C LEU A 5 -5.29 5.22 7.67
N ARG A 6 -4.70 4.75 8.75
CA ARG A 6 -5.06 5.12 10.13
C ARG A 6 -3.77 5.29 10.91
N ASP A 7 -3.54 6.49 11.44
CA ASP A 7 -2.32 6.82 12.20
C ASP A 7 -1.02 6.46 11.45
N GLY A 8 -1.00 6.70 10.14
CA GLY A 8 0.13 6.39 9.26
C GLY A 8 0.28 4.91 8.89
N VAL A 9 -0.58 4.02 9.37
CA VAL A 9 -0.57 2.58 9.04
C VAL A 9 -1.56 2.27 7.92
N LEU A 10 -1.13 1.45 6.95
CA LEU A 10 -2.04 0.96 5.89
C LEU A 10 -2.99 -0.09 6.47
N THR A 11 -4.28 0.20 6.46
CA THR A 11 -5.33 -0.68 7.02
C THR A 11 -6.20 -1.32 5.93
N GLY A 12 -6.18 -0.78 4.72
CA GLY A 12 -6.94 -1.32 3.60
C GLY A 12 -6.45 -0.76 2.26
N ALA A 13 -6.73 -1.47 1.17
CA ALA A 13 -6.43 -1.01 -0.18
C ALA A 13 -7.43 -1.59 -1.19
N VAL A 14 -7.75 -0.82 -2.22
CA VAL A 14 -8.54 -1.24 -3.38
C VAL A 14 -7.72 -1.06 -4.64
N THR A 15 -7.67 -2.11 -5.47
CA THR A 15 -6.97 -2.09 -6.76
C THR A 15 -7.90 -2.52 -7.89
N LEU A 16 -7.71 -1.95 -9.08
CA LEU A 16 -8.43 -2.32 -10.30
C LEU A 16 -7.41 -2.85 -11.30
N ASN A 17 -7.54 -4.10 -11.74
CA ASN A 17 -6.63 -4.76 -12.68
C ASN A 17 -5.14 -4.87 -12.23
N HIS A 18 -4.84 -4.65 -10.94
CA HIS A 18 -3.49 -4.74 -10.37
C HIS A 18 -3.35 -5.95 -9.43
N GLY A 19 -3.51 -7.14 -10.02
CA GLY A 19 -3.46 -8.41 -9.28
C GLY A 19 -2.08 -8.77 -8.72
N ARG A 20 -1.00 -8.19 -9.25
CA ARG A 20 0.37 -8.41 -8.75
C ARG A 20 0.61 -7.64 -7.44
N GLU A 21 0.06 -6.43 -7.35
CA GLU A 21 0.25 -5.48 -6.26
C GLU A 21 -0.54 -5.87 -5.01
N ILE A 22 -1.67 -6.58 -5.18
CA ILE A 22 -2.55 -7.02 -4.08
C ILE A 22 -1.81 -7.86 -3.03
N ARG A 23 -0.81 -8.66 -3.45
CA ARG A 23 -0.04 -9.52 -2.53
C ARG A 23 0.87 -8.68 -1.64
N THR A 24 1.52 -7.67 -2.19
CA THR A 24 2.38 -6.76 -1.44
C THR A 24 1.58 -5.89 -0.49
N LEU A 25 0.45 -5.33 -0.96
CA LEU A 25 -0.46 -4.55 -0.12
C LEU A 25 -0.99 -5.34 1.07
N ARG A 26 -1.35 -6.62 0.86
CA ARG A 26 -1.77 -7.50 1.96
C ARG A 26 -0.68 -7.67 3.01
N LYS A 27 0.58 -7.87 2.60
CA LYS A 27 1.71 -7.98 3.53
C LYS A 27 1.92 -6.70 4.32
N LEU A 28 1.82 -5.56 3.65
CA LEU A 28 2.00 -4.24 4.28
C LEU A 28 0.87 -3.92 5.27
N ILE A 29 -0.36 -4.31 4.97
CA ILE A 29 -1.48 -4.22 5.92
C ILE A 29 -1.24 -5.13 7.13
N GLN A 30 -0.78 -6.35 6.91
CA GLN A 30 -0.52 -7.32 7.97
C GLN A 30 0.67 -6.95 8.85
N SER A 31 1.68 -6.23 8.32
CA SER A 31 2.84 -5.81 9.10
C SER A 31 2.51 -4.71 10.11
N GLY A 32 1.45 -3.93 9.86
CA GLY A 32 1.07 -2.80 10.71
C GLY A 32 2.13 -1.69 10.73
N GLN A 33 3.08 -1.71 9.79
CA GLN A 33 4.15 -0.73 9.72
C GLN A 33 3.59 0.63 9.28
N ALA A 34 4.14 1.70 9.86
CA ALA A 34 3.89 3.04 9.35
C ALA A 34 4.43 3.18 7.91
N VAL A 35 3.66 3.87 7.08
CA VAL A 35 3.94 4.10 5.66
C VAL A 35 3.87 5.58 5.36
N ASN A 36 4.69 6.03 4.42
CA ASN A 36 4.59 7.39 3.89
C ASN A 36 3.51 7.41 2.78
N ALA A 37 2.50 8.25 2.98
CA ALA A 37 1.36 8.40 2.07
C ALA A 37 1.75 8.99 0.72
N GLU A 38 2.66 9.97 0.69
CA GLU A 38 3.15 10.59 -0.55
C GLU A 38 3.87 9.57 -1.40
N THR A 39 4.75 8.78 -0.77
CA THR A 39 5.43 7.72 -1.48
C THR A 39 4.39 6.73 -1.99
N LEU A 40 3.37 6.34 -1.20
CA LEU A 40 2.34 5.34 -1.60
C LEU A 40 1.59 5.72 -2.88
N CYS A 41 1.44 7.02 -3.14
CA CYS A 41 0.81 7.57 -4.32
C CYS A 41 1.79 7.85 -5.48
N ASP A 42 3.10 7.70 -5.25
CA ASP A 42 4.13 7.86 -6.27
C ASP A 42 4.24 6.60 -7.13
N GLU A 43 3.74 6.68 -8.36
CA GLU A 43 3.78 5.58 -9.34
C GLU A 43 5.19 5.24 -9.83
N SER A 44 6.17 6.14 -9.64
CA SER A 44 7.58 5.86 -9.96
C SER A 44 8.24 4.95 -8.93
N VAL A 45 7.64 4.78 -7.74
CA VAL A 45 8.16 3.95 -6.66
C VAL A 45 7.41 2.62 -6.60
N PRO A 46 8.04 1.49 -6.95
CA PRO A 46 7.39 0.18 -6.90
C PRO A 46 6.89 -0.17 -5.50
N LEU A 47 5.69 -0.76 -5.40
CA LEU A 47 5.15 -1.20 -4.11
C LEU A 47 6.02 -2.25 -3.40
N LYS A 48 6.77 -3.07 -4.15
CA LYS A 48 7.59 -4.17 -3.61
C LYS A 48 8.75 -3.70 -2.75
N THR A 49 9.17 -2.44 -2.85
CA THR A 49 10.32 -1.90 -2.10
C THR A 49 9.92 -1.35 -0.72
N ARG A 50 8.76 -1.76 -0.18
CA ARG A 50 8.16 -1.26 1.05
C ARG A 50 7.90 -2.37 2.06
#